data_AF-A0A964N6A8-F1
#
_entry.id   AF-A0A964N6A8-F1
#
_cell.length_a   1.000
_cell.length_b   1.000
_cell.length_c   1.000
_cell.angle_alpha   90.00
_cell.angle_beta   90.00
_cell.angle_gamma   90.00
#
_symmetry.space_group_name_H-M   'P 1'
#
loop_
_entity.id
_entity.type
_entity.pdbx_description
1 polymer ?
#
loop_
_entity_poly.entity_id
_entity_poly.type
_entity_poly.pdbx_seq_one_letter_code
_entity_poly.pdbx_strand_id
1 'polypeptide(L)' 'MIDRSEIIWLGVGAGVGGGLVGGLMLGIGMAMALSGIYLGWLLMLPGVPIAALPGWLLARKLAARLPAER' A
#
# COMPACT_ATOMS: atom_id res chain seq x y z
N MET A 1 -20.74 14.46 -1.67
CA MET A 1 -20.82 13.82 -3.00
C MET A 1 -19.45 13.24 -3.28
N ILE A 2 -19.40 11.96 -3.65
CA ILE A 2 -18.16 11.31 -4.10
C ILE A 2 -18.05 11.50 -5.60
N ASP A 3 -16.94 12.03 -6.06
CA ASP A 3 -16.71 12.26 -7.48
C ASP A 3 -16.11 10.99 -8.13
N ARG A 4 -16.46 10.69 -9.38
CA ARG A 4 -15.88 9.54 -10.10
C ARG A 4 -14.36 9.65 -10.20
N SER A 5 -13.85 10.89 -10.24
CA SER A 5 -12.42 11.17 -10.19
C SER A 5 -11.76 10.69 -8.89
N GLU A 6 -12.43 10.79 -7.73
CA GLU A 6 -11.88 10.33 -6.44
C GLU A 6 -11.74 8.81 -6.39
N ILE A 7 -12.66 8.07 -7.02
CA ILE A 7 -12.59 6.60 -7.12
C ILE A 7 -11.40 6.16 -7.99
N ILE A 8 -11.20 6.83 -9.12
CA ILE A 8 -10.05 6.55 -10.01
C ILE A 8 -8.74 6.88 -9.29
N TRP A 9 -8.68 8.01 -8.59
CA TRP A 9 -7.51 8.41 -7.79
C TRP A 9 -7.23 7.46 -6.63
N LEU A 10 -8.26 6.89 -5.99
CA LEU A 10 -8.09 5.85 -4.99
C LEU A 10 -7.37 4.63 -5.59
N GLY A 11 -7.85 4.14 -6.74
CA GLY A 11 -7.26 2.98 -7.42
C GLY A 11 -5.83 3.23 -7.90
N VAL A 12 -5.59 4.35 -8.58
CA VAL A 12 -4.25 4.73 -9.09
C VAL A 12 -3.29 5.00 -7.93
N GLY A 13 -3.71 5.76 -6.92
CA GLY A 13 -2.88 6.09 -5.77
C GLY A 13 -2.53 4.88 -4.91
N ALA A 14 -3.49 3.98 -4.68
CA ALA A 14 -3.25 2.73 -3.95
C ALA A 14 -2.37 1.76 -4.75
N GLY A 15 -2.62 1.63 -6.06
CA GLY A 15 -1.83 0.75 -6.93
C GLY A 15 -0.39 1.21 -7.10
N VAL A 16 -0.19 2.49 -7.43
CA VAL A 16 1.16 3.07 -7.58
C VAL A 16 1.87 3.13 -6.23
N GLY A 17 1.21 3.64 -5.18
CA GLY A 17 1.81 3.72 -3.85
C GLY A 17 2.18 2.35 -3.29
N GLY A 18 1.27 1.38 -3.38
CA GLY A 18 1.52 0.01 -2.93
C GLY A 18 2.59 -0.70 -3.74
N GLY A 19 2.60 -0.53 -5.06
CA GLY A 19 3.63 -1.10 -5.94
C GLY A 19 5.02 -0.51 -5.70
N LEU A 20 5.12 0.80 -5.48
CA LEU A 20 6.39 1.49 -5.26
C LEU A 20 6.98 1.15 -3.88
N VAL A 21 6.16 1.20 -2.83
CA VAL A 21 6.58 0.83 -1.46
C VAL A 21 6.89 -0.66 -1.38
N GLY A 22 6.02 -1.53 -1.91
CA GLY A 22 6.20 -2.97 -1.90
C GLY A 22 7.42 -3.41 -2.72
N GLY A 23 7.59 -2.86 -3.92
CA GLY A 23 8.74 -3.15 -4.79
C GLY A 23 10.07 -2.72 -4.16
N LEU A 24 10.13 -1.54 -3.54
CA LEU A 24 11.33 -1.09 -2.83
C LEU A 24 11.66 -1.96 -1.61
N MET A 25 10.67 -2.30 -0.78
CA MET A 25 10.92 -3.16 0.38
C MET A 25 11.32 -4.58 -0.02
N LEU A 26 10.76 -5.11 -1.11
CA LEU A 26 11.13 -6.41 -1.67
C LEU A 26 12.56 -6.39 -2.22
N GLY A 27 12.93 -5.34 -2.96
CA GLY A 27 14.30 -5.15 -3.46
C GLY A 27 15.34 -5.03 -2.34
N ILE A 28 15.07 -4.20 -1.33
CA ILE A 28 15.94 -4.01 -0.17
C ILE A 28 16.04 -5.31 0.65
N GLY A 29 14.91 -5.95 0.96
CA GLY A 29 14.88 -7.21 1.70
C GLY A 29 15.65 -8.33 1.00
N MET A 30 15.52 -8.44 -0.32
CA MET A 30 16.28 -9.40 -1.12
C MET A 30 17.79 -9.09 -1.10
N ALA A 31 18.19 -7.83 -1.23
CA ALA A 31 19.59 -7.42 -1.15
C ALA A 31 20.21 -7.72 0.23
N MET A 32 19.43 -7.53 1.31
CA MET A 32 19.84 -7.88 2.68
C MET A 32 19.95 -9.40 2.88
N ALA A 33 19.01 -10.17 2.33
CA ALA A 33 19.05 -11.63 2.39
C ALA A 33 20.28 -12.20 1.65
N LEU A 34 20.61 -11.65 0.48
CA LEU A 34 21.79 -12.03 -0.31
C LEU A 34 23.11 -11.65 0.37
N SER A 35 23.11 -10.61 1.21
CA SER A 35 24.28 -10.19 2.01
C SER A 35 24.43 -10.95 3.33
N GLY A 36 23.63 -12.00 3.57
CA GLY A 36 23.71 -12.84 4.77
C GLY A 36 23.05 -12.24 6.01
N ILE A 37 22.41 -11.08 5.88
CA ILE A 37 21.62 -10.46 6.94
C ILE A 37 20.22 -11.07 6.90
N TYR A 38 20.00 -12.13 7.68
CA TYR A 38 18.72 -12.85 7.76
C TYR A 38 17.53 -11.96 8.18
N LEU A 39 17.78 -10.78 8.77
CA LEU A 39 16.76 -9.76 9.01
C LEU A 39 16.12 -9.21 7.71
N GLY A 40 16.74 -9.39 6.54
CA GLY A 40 16.16 -9.02 5.24
C GLY A 40 14.82 -9.71 4.96
N TRP A 41 14.65 -10.96 5.43
CA TRP A 41 13.39 -11.70 5.36
C TRP A 41 12.32 -11.10 6.29
N LEU A 42 12.73 -10.63 7.46
CA LEU A 42 11.84 -9.91 8.38
C LEU A 42 11.48 -8.53 7.85
N LEU A 43 12.25 -7.93 6.94
CA LEU A 43 11.91 -6.67 6.27
C LEU A 43 10.91 -6.86 5.11
N MET A 44 10.94 -8.03 4.47
CA MET A 44 9.98 -8.44 3.43
C MET A 44 8.56 -8.64 3.99
N LEU A 45 8.43 -9.22 5.20
CA LEU A 45 7.16 -9.47 5.86
C LEU A 45 6.29 -8.22 6.13
N PRO A 46 6.82 -7.11 6.71
CA PRO A 46 6.10 -5.88 6.98
C PRO A 46 6.01 -4.95 5.75
N GLY A 47 6.78 -5.20 4.69
CA GLY A 47 6.67 -4.41 3.46
C GLY A 47 5.28 -4.48 2.84
N VAL A 48 4.61 -5.62 2.98
CA VAL A 48 3.22 -5.81 2.51
C VAL A 48 2.21 -4.98 3.31
N PRO A 49 2.12 -5.05 4.66
CA PRO A 49 1.19 -4.22 5.42
C PRO A 49 1.51 -2.72 5.33
N ILE A 50 2.79 -2.33 5.26
CA ILE A 50 3.16 -0.91 5.10
C ILE A 50 2.77 -0.39 3.71
N ALA A 51 2.89 -1.19 2.66
CA ALA A 51 2.43 -0.85 1.32
C ALA A 51 0.89 -0.75 1.21
N ALA A 52 0.15 -1.46 2.07
CA ALA A 52 -1.31 -1.41 2.09
C ALA A 52 -1.89 -0.20 2.84
N LEU A 53 -1.14 0.40 3.78
CA LEU A 53 -1.58 1.53 4.60
C LEU A 53 -2.09 2.75 3.80
N PRO A 54 -1.42 3.22 2.74
CA PRO A 54 -1.86 4.38 1.98
C PRO A 54 -3.21 4.14 1.27
N GLY A 55 -3.35 2.98 0.64
CA GLY A 55 -4.59 2.58 -0.03
C GLY A 55 -5.74 2.40 0.96
N TRP A 56 -5.46 1.82 2.12
CA TRP A 56 -6.46 1.66 3.19
C TRP A 56 -6.93 3.00 3.77
N LEU A 57 -6.01 3.94 4.02
CA LEU A 57 -6.35 5.27 4.53
C LEU A 57 -7.23 6.06 3.55
N LEU A 58 -6.90 6.01 2.26
CA LEU A 58 -7.69 6.64 1.20
C LEU A 58 -9.07 5.97 1.07
N ALA A 59 -9.14 4.63 1.10
CA ALA A 59 -10.38 3.89 1.05
C ALA A 59 -11.28 4.18 2.26
N ARG A 60 -10.70 4.29 3.46
CA ARG A 60 -11.43 4.61 4.70
C ARG A 60 -12.02 6.02 4.66
N LYS A 61 -11.30 6.99 4.09
CA LYS A 61 -11.80 8.35 3.88
C LYS A 61 -12.94 8.39 2.85
N LEU A 62 -12.85 7.60 1.79
CA LEU A 62 -13.89 7.49 0.78
C LEU A 62 -15.15 6.81 1.36
N ALA A 63 -14.97 5.72 2.10
CA ALA A 63 -16.05 5.00 2.78
C ALA A 63 -16.81 5.87 3.79
N ALA A 64 -16.13 6.76 4.52
CA ALA A 64 -16.78 7.70 5.43
C ALA A 64 -17.62 8.78 4.73
N ARG A 65 -17.44 8.96 3.41
CA ARG A 65 -18.18 9.93 2.58
C ARG A 65 -19.25 9.27 1.71
N LEU A 66 -19.28 7.93 1.66
CA LEU A 66 -20.35 7.19 1.02
C LEU A 66 -21.62 7.42 1.88
N PRO A 67 -22.74 7.85 1.30
CA PRO A 67 -23.98 7.92 2.03
C PRO A 67 -24.29 6.51 2.56
N ALA A 68 -24.59 6.40 3.85
CA ALA A 68 -25.05 5.13 4.43
C ALA A 68 -26.31 4.71 3.69
N GLU A 69 -26.17 3.70 2.83
CA GLU A 69 -27.28 3.17 2.06
C GLU A 69 -28.33 2.64 3.04
N ARG A 70 -29.53 3.24 2.96
CA ARG A 70 -30.78 2.72 3.50
C ARG A 70 -31.45 1.89 2.43
#